data_AF-A0A7Y1ZBB0-F1
#
_entry.id   AF-A0A7Y1ZBB0-F1
#
_cell.length_a   1.000
_cell.length_b   1.000
_cell.length_c   1.000
_cell.angle_alpha   90.00
_cell.angle_beta   90.00
_cell.angle_gamma   90.00
#
_symmetry.space_group_name_H-M   'P 1'
#
loop_
_entity.id
_entity.type
_entity.pdbx_description
1 polymer ?
#
loop_
_entity_poly.entity_id
_entity_poly.type
_entity_poly.pdbx_seq_one_letter_code
_entity_poly.pdbx_strand_id
1 'polypeptide(L)'
;MNKSLKLMGQIAVLALSLVIVSCNNDDDSDNNTTFSAENAALAAKTDATVDGTMNILETGYDENVDGNRNAASLFPECTVITIVTSGNGGTITLDFGDGCQLNNGATVTGLIELQYGPIDGGTRTIDYTFQDFTYNNNGVEGGGQIVRTIANQDGNPQSTVNETITVSFPNTEVTATRVGERISEWVEGVGSGTWLDNVFHITGNWNTTFTNGFERDGEVTETLVWKLNCLYFVSGVIEVTQEGFTGGIDYGNGECDNLATLIINGQEYPIFL
;
A
#
# COMPACT_ATOMS: atom_id res chain seq x y z
N MET A 1 -31.78 71.42 -41.15
CA MET A 1 -30.63 72.25 -41.55
C MET A 1 -29.42 71.34 -41.64
N ASN A 2 -28.81 71.30 -42.82
CA ASN A 2 -27.78 70.34 -43.25
C ASN A 2 -26.49 70.45 -42.42
N LYS A 3 -25.83 69.32 -42.14
CA LYS A 3 -24.66 68.87 -42.94
C LYS A 3 -24.12 67.53 -42.43
N SER A 4 -24.02 66.62 -43.37
CA SER A 4 -23.20 65.42 -43.36
C SER A 4 -21.71 65.73 -43.21
N LEU A 5 -20.98 64.89 -42.48
CA LEU A 5 -19.58 64.61 -42.76
C LEU A 5 -19.33 63.10 -42.58
N LYS A 6 -18.69 62.51 -43.59
CA LYS A 6 -18.46 61.07 -43.76
C LYS A 6 -16.98 60.74 -43.49
N LEU A 7 -16.79 59.56 -42.91
CA LEU A 7 -15.75 58.56 -43.20
C LEU A 7 -14.42 58.56 -42.42
N MET A 8 -13.99 57.32 -42.13
CA MET A 8 -12.72 56.79 -41.61
C MET A 8 -12.62 56.71 -40.08
N GLY A 9 -12.34 55.56 -39.45
CA GLY A 9 -12.11 54.21 -39.94
C GLY A 9 -11.88 53.22 -38.80
N GLN A 10 -11.81 51.95 -39.19
CA GLN A 10 -11.25 50.79 -38.50
C GLN A 10 -12.08 50.06 -37.42
N ILE A 11 -12.53 48.89 -37.87
CA ILE A 11 -12.97 47.71 -37.13
C ILE A 11 -11.78 47.09 -36.41
N ALA A 12 -11.95 46.71 -35.14
CA ALA A 12 -11.14 45.67 -34.50
C ALA A 12 -12.04 44.87 -33.54
N VAL A 13 -12.74 43.89 -34.09
CA VAL A 13 -13.29 42.76 -33.33
C VAL A 13 -12.09 41.88 -32.99
N LEU A 14 -11.64 41.94 -31.74
CA LEU A 14 -10.60 41.05 -31.24
C LEU A 14 -11.26 39.70 -30.94
N ALA A 15 -11.28 38.83 -31.95
CA ALA A 15 -11.56 37.42 -31.79
C ALA A 15 -10.46 36.81 -30.93
N LEU A 16 -10.82 36.32 -29.74
CA LEU A 16 -9.93 35.55 -28.89
C LEU A 16 -9.76 34.17 -29.53
N SER A 17 -8.67 34.03 -30.30
CA SER A 17 -8.24 32.79 -30.92
C SER A 17 -7.89 31.77 -29.84
N LEU A 18 -8.65 30.67 -29.77
CA LEU A 18 -8.19 29.43 -29.14
C LEU A 18 -6.96 28.94 -29.91
N VAL A 19 -5.82 28.92 -29.24
CA VAL A 19 -4.63 28.22 -29.74
C VAL A 19 -4.79 26.76 -29.33
N ILE A 20 -5.22 25.95 -30.28
CA ILE A 20 -5.07 24.50 -30.22
C ILE A 20 -3.58 24.21 -30.42
N VAL A 21 -2.91 23.77 -29.36
CA VAL A 21 -1.55 23.23 -29.44
C VAL A 21 -1.67 21.85 -30.08
N SER A 22 -1.31 21.76 -31.36
CA SER A 22 -1.09 20.50 -32.07
C SER A 22 0.30 20.02 -31.70
N CYS A 23 0.41 18.91 -30.96
CA CYS A 23 1.68 18.20 -30.88
C CYS A 23 2.00 17.63 -32.27
N ASN A 24 3.24 17.86 -32.71
CA ASN A 24 3.80 17.26 -33.91
C ASN A 24 4.02 15.76 -33.63
N ASN A 25 3.59 14.91 -34.56
CA ASN A 25 4.00 13.51 -34.59
C ASN A 25 5.44 13.45 -35.11
N ASP A 26 6.38 13.11 -34.25
CA ASP A 26 7.65 12.53 -34.65
C ASP A 26 7.57 11.03 -34.35
N ASP A 27 7.60 10.22 -35.43
CA ASP A 27 7.64 8.76 -35.39
C ASP A 27 8.99 8.29 -34.85
N ASP A 28 9.00 7.62 -33.69
CA ASP A 28 10.13 6.78 -33.24
C ASP A 28 9.60 5.49 -32.58
N SER A 29 9.79 4.38 -33.30
CA SER A 29 9.61 2.97 -32.90
C SER A 29 8.36 2.60 -32.09
N ASP A 30 7.35 2.08 -32.79
CA ASP A 30 6.26 1.27 -32.22
C ASP A 30 6.80 0.03 -31.48
N ASN A 31 7.15 0.18 -30.21
CA ASN A 31 6.76 -0.80 -29.20
C ASN A 31 5.40 -0.34 -28.70
N ASN A 32 4.34 -0.77 -29.37
CA ASN A 32 2.97 -0.45 -28.99
C ASN A 32 2.58 -1.28 -27.74
N THR A 33 3.28 -1.06 -26.63
CA THR A 33 2.83 -1.45 -25.29
C THR A 33 1.67 -0.53 -24.95
N THR A 34 0.47 -1.02 -25.20
CA THR A 34 -0.76 -0.28 -24.88
C THR A 34 -0.88 -0.20 -23.36
N PHE A 35 -0.45 0.92 -22.78
CA PHE A 35 -0.61 1.18 -21.35
C PHE A 35 -2.10 1.24 -20.98
N SER A 36 -2.52 0.40 -20.05
CA SER A 36 -3.88 0.41 -19.53
C SER A 36 -3.97 1.16 -18.19
N ALA A 37 -4.48 2.40 -18.24
CA ALA A 37 -4.67 3.20 -17.03
C ALA A 37 -5.66 2.56 -16.03
N GLU A 38 -6.65 1.82 -16.53
CA GLU A 38 -7.59 1.07 -15.69
C GLU A 38 -6.89 -0.07 -14.95
N ASN A 39 -6.09 -0.87 -15.66
CA ASN A 39 -5.32 -1.95 -15.03
C ASN A 39 -4.30 -1.40 -14.03
N ALA A 40 -3.59 -0.33 -14.39
CA ALA A 40 -2.63 0.32 -13.50
C ALA A 40 -3.29 0.84 -12.21
N ALA A 41 -4.51 1.38 -12.30
CA ALA A 41 -5.28 1.82 -11.14
C ALA A 41 -5.73 0.65 -10.26
N LEU A 42 -6.19 -0.45 -10.85
CA LEU A 42 -6.53 -1.66 -10.09
C LEU A 42 -5.29 -2.27 -9.43
N ALA A 43 -4.13 -2.24 -10.10
CA ALA A 43 -2.86 -2.71 -9.57
C ALA A 43 -2.38 -1.90 -8.37
N ALA A 44 -2.40 -0.57 -8.47
CA ALA A 44 -2.10 0.30 -7.34
C ALA A 44 -3.09 0.07 -6.17
N LYS A 45 -4.36 -0.21 -6.48
CA LYS A 45 -5.38 -0.53 -5.48
C LYS A 45 -5.11 -1.89 -4.80
N THR A 46 -4.65 -2.90 -5.55
CA THR A 46 -4.18 -4.18 -4.99
C THR A 46 -3.01 -3.95 -4.04
N ASP A 47 -1.97 -3.23 -4.49
CA ASP A 47 -0.77 -2.95 -3.70
C ASP A 47 -1.16 -2.29 -2.35
N ALA A 48 -1.94 -1.21 -2.39
CA ALA A 48 -2.40 -0.51 -1.19
C ALA A 48 -3.29 -1.37 -0.27
N THR A 49 -4.12 -2.25 -0.85
CA THR A 49 -5.01 -3.16 -0.09
C THR A 49 -4.20 -4.23 0.62
N VAL A 50 -3.26 -4.87 -0.09
CA VAL A 50 -2.44 -5.94 0.48
C VAL A 50 -1.47 -5.38 1.52
N ASP A 51 -0.79 -4.28 1.22
CA ASP A 51 0.15 -3.67 2.17
C ASP A 51 -0.57 -3.16 3.43
N GLY A 52 -1.74 -2.53 3.27
CA GLY A 52 -2.59 -2.13 4.39
C GLY A 52 -3.12 -3.31 5.21
N THR A 53 -3.36 -4.46 4.57
CA THR A 53 -3.75 -5.69 5.27
C THR A 53 -2.58 -6.29 6.04
N MET A 54 -1.39 -6.37 5.44
CA MET A 54 -0.17 -6.88 6.10
C MET A 54 0.20 -6.04 7.31
N ASN A 55 0.02 -4.73 7.20
CA ASN A 55 0.16 -3.78 8.29
C ASN A 55 -0.74 -4.10 9.50
N ILE A 56 -2.01 -4.41 9.24
CA ILE A 56 -2.97 -4.84 10.28
C ILE A 56 -2.53 -6.15 10.92
N LEU A 57 -2.09 -7.13 10.12
CA LEU A 57 -1.62 -8.43 10.63
C LEU A 57 -0.41 -8.27 11.56
N GLU A 58 0.61 -7.54 11.08
CA GLU A 58 1.85 -7.26 11.83
C GLU A 58 1.53 -6.48 13.11
N THR A 59 0.76 -5.40 13.02
CA THR A 59 0.35 -4.57 14.17
C THR A 59 -0.51 -5.34 15.17
N GLY A 60 -1.45 -6.16 14.68
CA GLY A 60 -2.30 -7.01 15.51
C GLY A 60 -1.51 -7.99 16.35
N TYR A 61 -0.48 -8.60 15.77
CA TYR A 61 0.42 -9.47 16.49
C TYR A 61 1.33 -8.69 17.45
N ASP A 62 1.95 -7.62 16.97
CA ASP A 62 2.89 -6.81 17.74
C ASP A 62 2.23 -6.21 18.97
N GLU A 63 1.02 -5.66 18.86
CA GLU A 63 0.29 -5.09 20.00
C GLU A 63 -0.02 -6.11 21.10
N ASN A 64 -0.43 -7.32 20.69
CA ASN A 64 -1.09 -8.27 21.58
C ASN A 64 -0.15 -9.35 22.14
N VAL A 65 0.97 -9.62 21.47
CA VAL A 65 1.96 -10.62 21.88
C VAL A 65 3.30 -10.01 22.26
N ASP A 66 3.82 -9.11 21.43
CA ASP A 66 5.17 -8.54 21.63
C ASP A 66 5.13 -7.21 22.43
N GLY A 67 3.96 -6.56 22.47
CA GLY A 67 3.69 -5.30 23.12
C GLY A 67 3.52 -5.41 24.64
N ASN A 68 3.89 -4.34 25.34
CA ASN A 68 3.56 -4.20 26.76
C ASN A 68 2.08 -3.77 26.88
N ARG A 69 1.24 -4.57 27.55
CA ARG A 69 -0.23 -4.36 27.69
C ARG A 69 -0.67 -3.03 28.34
N ASN A 70 0.27 -2.18 28.73
CA ASN A 70 0.03 -0.87 29.32
C ASN A 70 0.07 0.28 28.30
N ALA A 71 0.35 0.01 27.01
CA ALA A 71 0.27 0.99 25.95
C ALA A 71 -1.19 1.18 25.47
N ALA A 72 -1.49 2.34 24.89
CA ALA A 72 -2.75 2.54 24.18
C ALA A 72 -2.82 1.57 22.98
N SER A 73 -4.03 1.11 22.64
CA SER A 73 -4.22 0.25 21.47
C SER A 73 -3.89 1.01 20.18
N LEU A 74 -3.30 0.32 19.21
CA LEU A 74 -3.09 0.81 17.84
C LEU A 74 -4.35 0.67 16.97
N PHE A 75 -5.35 -0.06 17.48
CA PHE A 75 -6.63 -0.18 16.84
C PHE A 75 -7.65 0.80 17.44
N PRO A 76 -8.56 1.34 16.61
CA PRO A 76 -9.66 2.17 17.08
C PRO A 76 -10.63 1.36 17.95
N GLU A 77 -11.46 2.05 18.75
CA GLU A 77 -12.43 1.40 19.64
C GLU A 77 -13.47 0.51 18.94
N CYS A 78 -13.66 0.66 17.61
CA CYS A 78 -14.54 -0.21 16.83
C CYS A 78 -13.96 -1.59 16.55
N THR A 79 -12.67 -1.83 16.80
CA THR A 79 -12.04 -3.15 16.66
C THR A 79 -12.20 -3.94 17.94
N VAL A 80 -12.88 -5.09 17.87
CA VAL A 80 -12.97 -6.03 18.99
C VAL A 80 -11.81 -7.03 18.87
N ILE A 81 -10.86 -6.93 19.79
CA ILE A 81 -9.70 -7.83 19.84
C ILE A 81 -9.96 -8.93 20.87
N THR A 82 -9.97 -10.18 20.43
CA THR A 82 -10.09 -11.36 21.30
C THR A 82 -8.81 -12.17 21.27
N ILE A 83 -8.29 -12.53 22.45
CA ILE A 83 -7.08 -13.35 22.57
C ILE A 83 -7.41 -14.62 23.34
N VAL A 84 -7.16 -15.77 22.71
CA VAL A 84 -7.30 -17.08 23.33
C VAL A 84 -5.93 -17.75 23.37
N THR A 85 -5.35 -17.84 24.57
CA THR A 85 -4.04 -18.50 24.76
C THR A 85 -4.21 -20.01 24.88
N SER A 86 -3.31 -20.77 24.24
CA SER A 86 -3.27 -22.23 24.33
C SER A 86 -1.83 -22.71 24.52
N GLY A 87 -1.44 -22.97 25.77
CA GLY A 87 -0.08 -23.36 26.12
C GLY A 87 0.94 -22.29 25.70
N ASN A 88 1.86 -22.65 24.81
CA ASN A 88 2.90 -21.77 24.28
C ASN A 88 2.49 -21.03 23.00
N GLY A 89 1.26 -21.22 22.53
CA GLY A 89 0.68 -20.54 21.38
C GLY A 89 -0.64 -19.85 21.73
N GLY A 90 -1.38 -19.45 20.69
CA GLY A 90 -2.68 -18.83 20.87
C GLY A 90 -3.28 -18.34 19.57
N THR A 91 -4.45 -17.73 19.70
CA THR A 91 -5.19 -17.12 18.61
C THR A 91 -5.51 -15.68 18.99
N ILE A 92 -5.26 -14.75 18.07
CA ILE A 92 -5.76 -13.37 18.10
C ILE A 92 -6.83 -13.26 17.03
N THR A 93 -7.99 -12.76 17.40
CA THR A 93 -9.06 -12.41 16.47
C THR A 93 -9.25 -10.90 16.49
N LEU A 94 -9.10 -10.27 15.34
CA LEU A 94 -9.44 -8.86 15.10
C LEU A 94 -10.80 -8.84 14.40
N ASP A 95 -11.84 -8.41 15.09
CA ASP A 95 -13.20 -8.29 14.55
C ASP A 95 -13.55 -6.81 14.33
N PHE A 96 -13.75 -6.45 13.07
CA PHE A 96 -14.08 -5.10 12.61
C PHE A 96 -15.60 -4.91 12.39
N GLY A 97 -16.40 -5.96 12.59
CA GLY A 97 -17.84 -5.97 12.36
C GLY A 97 -18.22 -5.55 10.94
N ASP A 98 -19.31 -4.79 10.82
CA ASP A 98 -19.83 -4.29 9.54
C ASP A 98 -19.09 -3.03 9.03
N GLY A 99 -18.09 -2.54 9.76
CA GLY A 99 -17.36 -1.32 9.40
C GLY A 99 -16.62 -0.68 10.57
N CYS A 100 -15.32 -0.53 10.40
CA CYS A 100 -14.44 0.13 11.35
C CYS A 100 -13.43 1.00 10.60
N GLN A 101 -13.39 2.30 10.92
CA GLN A 101 -12.40 3.21 10.35
C GLN A 101 -11.12 3.17 11.20
N LEU A 102 -10.03 2.73 10.59
CA LEU A 102 -8.71 2.64 11.20
C LEU A 102 -8.09 4.03 11.39
N ASN A 103 -7.06 4.10 12.24
CA ASN A 103 -6.30 5.33 12.51
C ASN A 103 -5.64 5.92 11.26
N ASN A 104 -5.38 5.06 10.27
CA ASN A 104 -4.80 5.41 8.98
C ASN A 104 -5.87 5.94 7.98
N GLY A 105 -7.14 6.04 8.40
CA GLY A 105 -8.27 6.52 7.61
C GLY A 105 -8.95 5.45 6.75
N ALA A 106 -8.34 4.28 6.57
CA ALA A 106 -8.93 3.18 5.83
C ALA A 106 -10.15 2.62 6.57
N THR A 107 -11.12 2.12 5.82
CA THR A 107 -12.30 1.44 6.37
C THR A 107 -12.19 -0.05 6.12
N VAL A 108 -12.32 -0.83 7.19
CA VAL A 108 -12.27 -2.29 7.15
C VAL A 108 -13.53 -2.93 7.71
N THR A 109 -13.85 -4.15 7.27
CA THR A 109 -14.99 -4.96 7.75
C THR A 109 -14.54 -6.39 7.98
N GLY A 110 -15.37 -7.21 8.62
CA GLY A 110 -15.13 -8.65 8.77
C GLY A 110 -14.06 -8.96 9.82
N LEU A 111 -13.43 -10.12 9.69
CA LEU A 111 -12.52 -10.66 10.69
C LEU A 111 -11.18 -11.08 10.10
N ILE A 112 -10.16 -10.91 10.92
CA ILE A 112 -8.83 -11.48 10.73
C ILE A 112 -8.53 -12.38 11.92
N GLU A 113 -8.10 -13.61 11.66
CA GLU A 113 -7.60 -14.52 12.70
C GLU A 113 -6.10 -14.76 12.50
N LEU A 114 -5.33 -14.61 13.56
CA LEU A 114 -3.90 -14.91 13.66
C LEU A 114 -3.71 -16.07 14.64
N GLN A 115 -3.33 -17.24 14.15
CA GLN A 115 -3.00 -18.39 14.99
C GLN A 115 -1.48 -18.55 15.08
N TYR A 116 -0.92 -18.43 16.28
CA TYR A 116 0.52 -18.54 16.49
C TYR A 116 0.91 -19.77 17.31
N GLY A 117 1.99 -20.42 16.88
CA GLY A 117 2.58 -21.58 17.53
C GLY A 117 3.58 -21.22 18.65
N PRO A 118 4.21 -22.24 19.26
CA PRO A 118 5.30 -22.05 20.22
C PRO A 118 6.52 -21.41 19.58
N ILE A 119 7.35 -20.76 20.41
CA ILE A 119 8.72 -20.39 20.01
C ILE A 119 9.57 -21.66 19.94
N ASP A 120 10.25 -21.86 18.81
CA ASP A 120 11.30 -22.86 18.63
C ASP A 120 12.49 -22.21 17.92
N GLY A 121 13.71 -22.46 18.41
CA GLY A 121 14.92 -21.91 17.80
C GLY A 121 15.01 -20.38 17.69
N GLY A 122 14.22 -19.63 18.49
CA GLY A 122 14.16 -18.16 18.41
C GLY A 122 13.18 -17.60 17.37
N THR A 123 12.41 -18.48 16.72
CA THR A 123 11.35 -18.10 15.79
C THR A 123 10.02 -18.73 16.20
N ARG A 124 8.92 -18.26 15.60
CA ARG A 124 7.64 -18.96 15.62
C ARG A 124 6.88 -18.71 14.34
N THR A 125 5.89 -19.56 14.10
CA THR A 125 4.97 -19.47 12.97
C THR A 125 3.66 -18.83 13.42
N ILE A 126 3.11 -17.95 12.56
CA ILE A 126 1.78 -17.37 12.68
C ILE A 126 1.05 -17.63 11.35
N ASP A 127 0.00 -18.43 11.40
CA ASP A 127 -0.90 -18.65 10.27
C ASP A 127 -2.05 -17.65 10.38
N TYR A 128 -2.42 -17.02 9.26
CA TYR A 128 -3.48 -16.02 9.25
C TYR A 128 -4.58 -16.35 8.24
N THR A 129 -5.80 -15.98 8.58
CA THR A 129 -6.99 -16.18 7.74
C THR A 129 -7.91 -14.96 7.78
N PHE A 130 -8.70 -14.83 6.72
CA PHE A 130 -9.69 -13.78 6.54
C PHE A 130 -11.10 -14.36 6.52
N GLN A 131 -12.04 -13.69 7.16
CA GLN A 131 -13.46 -14.00 7.05
C GLN A 131 -14.23 -12.72 6.72
N ASP A 132 -14.81 -12.68 5.51
CA ASP A 132 -15.56 -11.52 5.01
C ASP A 132 -14.79 -10.19 5.14
N PHE A 133 -13.44 -10.27 5.10
CA PHE A 133 -12.57 -9.13 5.33
C PHE A 133 -12.53 -8.23 4.10
N THR A 134 -12.70 -6.93 4.33
CA THR A 134 -12.49 -5.92 3.28
C THR A 134 -11.58 -4.82 3.77
N TYR A 135 -10.81 -4.23 2.83
CA TYR A 135 -10.02 -3.03 3.06
C TYR A 135 -10.39 -1.99 2.00
N ASN A 136 -10.92 -0.85 2.44
CA ASN A 136 -11.49 0.19 1.57
C ASN A 136 -12.47 -0.36 0.53
N ASN A 137 -13.34 -1.27 0.98
CA ASN A 137 -14.35 -2.00 0.18
C ASN A 137 -13.78 -3.03 -0.82
N ASN A 138 -12.47 -3.27 -0.86
CA ASN A 138 -11.92 -4.37 -1.64
C ASN A 138 -11.94 -5.63 -0.79
N GLY A 139 -12.52 -6.71 -1.30
CA GLY A 139 -12.53 -8.00 -0.60
C GLY A 139 -11.14 -8.61 -0.62
N VAL A 140 -10.76 -9.23 0.48
CA VAL A 140 -9.44 -9.84 0.66
C VAL A 140 -9.61 -11.29 1.09
N GLU A 141 -9.05 -12.19 0.31
CA GLU A 141 -9.08 -13.62 0.53
C GLU A 141 -7.70 -14.25 0.32
N GLY A 142 -7.58 -15.54 0.59
CA GLY A 142 -6.32 -16.27 0.52
C GLY A 142 -5.66 -16.33 1.89
N GLY A 143 -4.33 -16.25 1.92
CA GLY A 143 -3.59 -16.34 3.16
C GLY A 143 -2.09 -16.48 2.95
N GLY A 144 -1.43 -16.98 3.97
CA GLY A 144 -0.01 -17.17 3.99
C GLY A 144 0.46 -17.50 5.40
N GLN A 145 1.77 -17.46 5.57
CA GLN A 145 2.40 -17.73 6.84
C GLN A 145 3.40 -16.63 7.15
N ILE A 146 3.36 -16.16 8.40
CA ILE A 146 4.36 -15.26 8.95
C ILE A 146 5.31 -16.10 9.80
N VAL A 147 6.60 -16.02 9.49
CA VAL A 147 7.66 -16.47 10.38
C VAL A 147 8.14 -15.27 11.18
N ARG A 148 7.82 -15.26 12.48
CA ARG A 148 8.26 -14.23 13.42
C ARG A 148 9.57 -14.66 14.06
N THR A 149 10.63 -13.92 13.76
CA THR A 149 11.92 -14.02 14.45
C THR A 149 11.91 -13.06 15.64
N ILE A 150 12.17 -13.60 16.84
CA ILE A 150 12.10 -12.81 18.08
C ILE A 150 13.23 -11.77 18.15
N ALA A 151 14.41 -12.14 17.67
CA ALA A 151 15.56 -11.26 17.51
C ALA A 151 16.40 -11.76 16.33
N ASN A 152 16.55 -10.93 15.30
CA ASN A 152 17.40 -11.20 14.14
C ASN A 152 18.90 -11.01 14.50
N GLN A 153 19.77 -10.99 13.50
CA GLN A 153 21.22 -10.84 13.72
C GLN A 153 21.60 -9.50 14.36
N ASP A 154 20.80 -8.47 14.13
CA ASP A 154 20.96 -7.13 14.69
C ASP A 154 20.24 -6.95 16.03
N GLY A 155 19.55 -8.01 16.50
CA GLY A 155 18.82 -8.02 17.75
C GLY A 155 17.38 -7.50 17.66
N ASN A 156 16.90 -7.20 16.44
CA ASN A 156 15.59 -6.62 16.19
C ASN A 156 14.53 -7.72 15.95
N PRO A 157 13.27 -7.53 16.40
CA PRO A 157 12.16 -8.37 15.97
C PRO A 157 11.95 -8.25 14.46
N GLN A 158 11.66 -9.37 13.80
CA GLN A 158 11.47 -9.40 12.35
C GLN A 158 10.38 -10.39 11.96
N SER A 159 9.50 -9.97 11.06
CA SER A 159 8.52 -10.83 10.40
C SER A 159 8.92 -11.10 8.96
N THR A 160 8.88 -12.35 8.53
CA THR A 160 8.98 -12.74 7.12
C THR A 160 7.67 -13.39 6.71
N VAL A 161 7.00 -12.81 5.71
CA VAL A 161 5.70 -13.24 5.22
C VAL A 161 5.86 -13.80 3.82
N ASN A 162 5.33 -15.00 3.60
CA ASN A 162 5.08 -15.54 2.27
C ASN A 162 3.57 -15.50 2.05
N GLU A 163 3.13 -14.66 1.12
CA GLU A 163 1.72 -14.34 0.93
C GLU A 163 1.18 -14.85 -0.42
N THR A 164 -0.08 -15.27 -0.42
CA THR A 164 -0.89 -15.49 -1.62
C THR A 164 -2.26 -14.91 -1.34
N ILE A 165 -2.45 -13.65 -1.73
CA ILE A 165 -3.63 -12.86 -1.42
C ILE A 165 -4.40 -12.56 -2.71
N THR A 166 -5.70 -12.83 -2.68
CA THR A 166 -6.61 -12.45 -3.75
C THR A 166 -7.40 -11.21 -3.32
N VAL A 167 -7.39 -10.18 -4.15
CA VAL A 167 -8.17 -8.96 -3.99
C VAL A 167 -9.31 -8.94 -5.00
N SER A 168 -10.52 -8.68 -4.51
CA SER A 168 -11.70 -8.42 -5.34
C SER A 168 -12.13 -6.95 -5.22
N PHE A 169 -12.70 -6.41 -6.30
CA PHE A 169 -13.06 -5.00 -6.36
C PHE A 169 -14.57 -4.81 -6.55
N PRO A 170 -15.16 -3.75 -5.97
CA PRO A 170 -16.56 -3.41 -6.26
C PRO A 170 -16.79 -3.11 -7.75
N ASN A 171 -17.95 -3.50 -8.26
CA ASN A 171 -18.45 -3.18 -9.61
C ASN A 171 -17.65 -3.76 -10.78
N THR A 172 -16.82 -4.79 -10.55
CA THR A 172 -16.14 -5.54 -11.61
C THR A 172 -16.01 -7.01 -11.24
N GLU A 173 -15.91 -7.88 -12.24
CA GLU A 173 -15.61 -9.32 -12.06
C GLU A 173 -14.10 -9.59 -12.07
N VAL A 174 -13.28 -8.56 -12.36
CA VAL A 174 -11.82 -8.69 -12.32
C VAL A 174 -11.36 -8.85 -10.87
N THR A 175 -10.47 -9.81 -10.63
CA THR A 175 -9.76 -9.99 -9.36
C THR A 175 -8.26 -10.02 -9.61
N ALA A 176 -7.48 -9.74 -8.57
CA ALA A 176 -6.03 -9.74 -8.59
C ALA A 176 -5.49 -10.73 -7.56
N THR A 177 -4.55 -11.58 -7.94
CA THR A 177 -3.85 -12.47 -7.03
C THR A 177 -2.40 -12.01 -6.92
N ARG A 178 -1.99 -11.58 -5.73
CA ARG A 178 -0.61 -11.20 -5.39
C ARG A 178 0.07 -12.36 -4.67
N VAL A 179 1.22 -12.77 -5.19
CA VAL A 179 2.13 -13.74 -4.56
C VAL A 179 3.44 -13.01 -4.27
N GLY A 180 3.87 -13.00 -3.01
CA GLY A 180 5.02 -12.20 -2.62
C GLY A 180 5.74 -12.68 -1.37
N GLU A 181 6.94 -12.15 -1.21
CA GLU A 181 7.72 -12.19 0.03
C GLU A 181 7.80 -10.76 0.58
N ARG A 182 7.52 -10.63 1.87
CA ARG A 182 7.67 -9.37 2.62
C ARG A 182 8.49 -9.64 3.87
N ILE A 183 9.49 -8.81 4.12
CA ILE A 183 10.27 -8.80 5.36
C ILE A 183 10.05 -7.46 6.04
N SER A 184 9.62 -7.47 7.29
CA SER A 184 9.36 -6.29 8.11
C SER A 184 10.17 -6.40 9.40
N GLU A 185 11.15 -5.52 9.58
CA GLU A 185 12.05 -5.46 10.73
C GLU A 185 11.71 -4.25 11.60
N TRP A 186 11.50 -4.48 12.90
CA TRP A 186 11.20 -3.42 13.87
C TRP A 186 12.51 -2.85 14.44
N VAL A 187 12.94 -1.70 13.92
CA VAL A 187 14.30 -1.15 14.15
C VAL A 187 14.38 -0.05 15.22
N GLU A 188 13.28 0.64 15.52
CA GLU A 188 13.22 1.66 16.60
C GLU A 188 11.95 1.51 17.42
N GLY A 189 11.99 1.91 18.71
CA GLY A 189 10.82 1.91 19.60
C GLY A 189 10.51 0.57 20.28
N VAL A 190 11.28 -0.49 20.00
CA VAL A 190 11.12 -1.81 20.64
C VAL A 190 11.19 -1.67 22.17
N GLY A 191 10.10 -1.99 22.85
CA GLY A 191 10.01 -1.93 24.32
C GLY A 191 9.96 -0.52 24.91
N SER A 192 9.81 0.53 24.11
CA SER A 192 9.67 1.93 24.58
C SER A 192 8.41 2.14 25.45
N GLY A 193 7.41 1.25 25.29
CA GLY A 193 6.12 1.35 25.96
C GLY A 193 5.14 2.31 25.27
N THR A 194 5.50 2.83 24.10
CA THR A 194 4.61 3.54 23.20
C THR A 194 4.77 2.98 21.79
N TRP A 195 3.78 3.22 20.94
CA TRP A 195 3.83 2.83 19.53
C TRP A 195 4.26 3.97 18.62
N LEU A 196 4.25 5.21 19.14
CA LEU A 196 4.43 6.42 18.34
C LEU A 196 5.87 6.64 17.88
N ASP A 197 6.83 5.96 18.51
CA ASP A 197 8.26 6.02 18.18
C ASP A 197 8.74 4.80 17.39
N ASN A 198 7.81 3.94 16.97
CA ASN A 198 8.18 2.74 16.23
C ASN A 198 8.50 3.03 14.77
N VAL A 199 9.61 2.44 14.32
CA VAL A 199 10.06 2.47 12.94
C VAL A 199 10.31 1.06 12.46
N PHE A 200 9.83 0.78 11.25
CA PHE A 200 9.98 -0.49 10.55
C PHE A 200 10.75 -0.30 9.25
N HIS A 201 11.67 -1.22 8.99
CA HIS A 201 12.33 -1.38 7.70
C HIS A 201 11.65 -2.52 6.95
N ILE A 202 11.27 -2.27 5.71
CA ILE A 202 10.52 -3.21 4.89
C ILE A 202 11.28 -3.48 3.58
N THR A 203 11.41 -4.75 3.24
CA THR A 203 11.93 -5.23 1.95
C THR A 203 11.04 -6.34 1.42
N GLY A 204 11.17 -6.67 0.14
CA GLY A 204 10.41 -7.77 -0.44
C GLY A 204 10.18 -7.59 -1.92
N ASN A 205 9.44 -8.53 -2.49
CA ASN A 205 9.04 -8.53 -3.88
C ASN A 205 7.75 -9.32 -4.06
N TRP A 206 7.00 -9.00 -5.10
CA TRP A 206 5.75 -9.68 -5.42
C TRP A 206 5.45 -9.67 -6.91
N ASN A 207 4.62 -10.61 -7.31
CA ASN A 207 3.97 -10.64 -8.62
C ASN A 207 2.46 -10.62 -8.41
N THR A 208 1.78 -9.73 -9.13
CA THR A 208 0.32 -9.63 -9.13
C THR A 208 -0.21 -10.03 -10.50
N THR A 209 -1.09 -11.02 -10.52
CA THR A 209 -1.78 -11.49 -11.73
C THR A 209 -3.26 -11.16 -11.66
N PHE A 210 -3.84 -10.68 -12.75
CA PHE A 210 -5.25 -10.34 -12.84
C PHE A 210 -6.00 -11.36 -13.69
N THR A 211 -7.28 -11.59 -13.38
CA THR A 211 -8.12 -12.52 -14.15
C THR A 211 -8.35 -12.10 -15.60
N ASN A 212 -8.11 -10.83 -15.94
CA ASN A 212 -8.13 -10.32 -17.31
C ASN A 212 -6.80 -10.50 -18.07
N GLY A 213 -5.80 -11.13 -17.45
CA GLY A 213 -4.48 -11.39 -18.04
C GLY A 213 -3.46 -10.27 -17.87
N PHE A 214 -3.79 -9.18 -17.18
CA PHE A 214 -2.81 -8.15 -16.81
C PHE A 214 -1.92 -8.65 -15.67
N GLU A 215 -0.65 -8.28 -15.68
CA GLU A 215 0.33 -8.64 -14.65
C GLU A 215 1.18 -7.43 -14.27
N ARG A 216 1.59 -7.37 -13.00
CA ARG A 216 2.48 -6.36 -12.45
C ARG A 216 3.39 -6.97 -11.40
N ASP A 217 4.69 -6.74 -11.55
CA ASP A 217 5.71 -7.08 -10.57
C ASP A 217 6.08 -5.85 -9.74
N GLY A 218 6.43 -6.09 -8.48
CA GLY A 218 6.99 -5.09 -7.58
C GLY A 218 8.21 -5.64 -6.84
N GLU A 219 9.25 -4.82 -6.70
CA GLU A 219 10.47 -5.14 -5.97
C GLU A 219 10.92 -3.93 -5.15
N VAL A 220 11.20 -4.12 -3.87
CA VAL A 220 11.80 -3.09 -3.03
C VAL A 220 13.30 -3.03 -3.33
N THR A 221 13.72 -2.01 -4.07
CA THR A 221 15.12 -1.82 -4.49
C THR A 221 15.91 -0.96 -3.49
N GLU A 222 15.22 -0.11 -2.74
CA GLU A 222 15.75 0.59 -1.56
C GLU A 222 14.80 0.38 -0.39
N THR A 223 15.34 -0.04 0.77
CA THR A 223 14.57 -0.37 1.97
C THR A 223 13.53 0.69 2.29
N LEU A 224 12.28 0.26 2.35
CA LEU A 224 11.17 1.13 2.72
C LEU A 224 11.22 1.40 4.22
N VAL A 225 10.99 2.65 4.60
CA VAL A 225 10.91 3.05 6.01
C VAL A 225 9.47 3.43 6.32
N TRP A 226 8.89 2.73 7.29
CA TRP A 226 7.56 3.01 7.80
C TRP A 226 7.63 3.44 9.26
N LYS A 227 7.09 4.60 9.57
CA LYS A 227 6.94 5.09 10.95
C LYS A 227 5.50 4.87 11.36
N LEU A 228 5.21 4.24 12.50
CA LEU A 228 3.82 3.97 12.91
C LEU A 228 2.98 5.23 13.12
N ASN A 229 3.63 6.36 13.40
CA ASN A 229 2.97 7.67 13.49
C ASN A 229 2.74 8.34 12.12
N CYS A 230 3.08 7.66 11.02
CA CYS A 230 2.92 8.12 9.66
C CYS A 230 2.04 7.17 8.84
N LEU A 231 1.13 7.76 8.06
CA LEU A 231 0.22 7.01 7.20
C LEU A 231 0.94 6.30 6.04
N TYR A 232 1.99 6.93 5.53
CA TYR A 232 2.70 6.49 4.33
C TYR A 232 4.13 6.06 4.67
N PHE A 233 4.76 5.32 3.76
CA PHE A 233 6.21 5.17 3.81
C PHE A 233 6.85 6.55 3.68
N VAL A 234 7.89 6.79 4.47
CA VAL A 234 8.58 8.09 4.52
C VAL A 234 9.84 8.11 3.65
N SER A 235 10.33 6.95 3.23
CA SER A 235 11.48 6.82 2.32
C SER A 235 11.59 5.41 1.74
N GLY A 236 12.45 5.25 0.75
CA GLY A 236 12.74 4.01 0.05
C GLY A 236 12.09 3.96 -1.33
N VAL A 237 12.43 2.92 -2.11
CA VAL A 237 12.09 2.85 -3.53
C VAL A 237 11.53 1.47 -3.87
N ILE A 238 10.39 1.47 -4.56
CA ILE A 238 9.81 0.28 -5.19
C ILE A 238 10.01 0.39 -6.69
N GLU A 239 10.64 -0.60 -7.30
CA GLU A 239 10.58 -0.79 -8.74
C GLU A 239 9.33 -1.58 -9.11
N VAL A 240 8.57 -1.06 -10.08
CA VAL A 240 7.37 -1.68 -10.61
C VAL A 240 7.59 -1.98 -12.08
N THR A 241 7.27 -3.21 -12.48
CA THR A 241 7.26 -3.61 -13.90
C THR A 241 5.87 -4.08 -14.31
N GLN A 242 5.33 -3.52 -15.39
CA GLN A 242 4.03 -3.89 -15.95
C GLN A 242 3.97 -3.56 -17.45
N GLU A 243 3.31 -4.41 -18.26
CA GLU A 243 3.12 -4.16 -19.71
C GLU A 243 4.42 -3.80 -20.46
N GLY A 244 5.57 -4.33 -20.04
CA GLY A 244 6.89 -4.03 -20.62
C GLY A 244 7.47 -2.67 -20.24
N PHE A 245 6.83 -1.93 -19.34
CA PHE A 245 7.33 -0.71 -18.72
C PHE A 245 7.87 -0.99 -17.32
N THR A 246 8.99 -0.35 -16.98
CA THR A 246 9.56 -0.35 -15.64
C THR A 246 9.66 1.08 -15.13
N GLY A 247 9.28 1.31 -13.88
CA GLY A 247 9.39 2.60 -13.22
C GLY A 247 9.62 2.46 -11.72
N GLY A 248 10.27 3.44 -11.11
CA GLY A 248 10.49 3.51 -9.67
C GLY A 248 9.45 4.38 -8.98
N ILE A 249 9.05 4.02 -7.77
CA ILE A 249 8.25 4.85 -6.86
C ILE A 249 9.13 5.16 -5.66
N ASP A 250 9.58 6.40 -5.55
CA ASP A 250 10.40 6.91 -4.45
C ASP A 250 9.51 7.63 -3.43
N TYR A 251 9.53 7.17 -2.18
CA TYR A 251 8.73 7.71 -1.07
C TYR A 251 9.37 8.90 -0.35
N GLY A 252 10.52 9.38 -0.82
CA GLY A 252 11.16 10.59 -0.32
C GLY A 252 12.23 10.34 0.73
N ASN A 253 12.42 11.33 1.61
CA ASN A 253 13.65 11.49 2.39
C ASN A 253 13.45 11.37 3.92
N GLY A 254 12.30 10.88 4.37
CA GLY A 254 11.98 10.64 5.77
C GLY A 254 10.90 11.56 6.36
N GLU A 255 10.41 12.53 5.59
CA GLU A 255 9.28 13.40 5.97
C GLU A 255 7.98 12.61 5.94
N CYS A 256 7.10 12.86 6.91
CA CYS A 256 5.77 12.27 6.93
C CYS A 256 4.79 13.17 6.18
N ASP A 257 4.70 12.97 4.87
CA ASP A 257 3.73 13.62 4.00
C ASP A 257 3.05 12.57 3.09
N ASN A 258 2.18 13.03 2.19
CA ASN A 258 1.45 12.19 1.25
C ASN A 258 2.03 12.28 -0.17
N LEU A 259 3.33 12.57 -0.29
CA LEU A 259 4.02 12.72 -1.57
C LEU A 259 4.91 11.51 -1.85
N ALA A 260 4.92 11.08 -3.10
CA ALA A 260 5.95 10.22 -3.65
C ALA A 260 6.34 10.72 -5.05
N THR A 261 7.42 10.17 -5.60
CA THR A 261 7.92 10.50 -6.94
C THR A 261 7.92 9.25 -7.80
N LEU A 262 7.13 9.26 -8.87
CA LEU A 262 7.19 8.26 -9.91
C LEU A 262 8.33 8.60 -10.88
N ILE A 263 9.27 7.67 -11.03
CA ILE A 263 10.45 7.79 -11.87
C ILE A 263 10.30 6.87 -13.08
N ILE A 264 10.17 7.44 -14.28
CA ILE A 264 10.07 6.69 -15.54
C ILE A 264 11.13 7.21 -16.50
N ASN A 265 12.02 6.34 -16.97
CA ASN A 265 13.11 6.71 -17.89
C ASN A 265 13.93 7.94 -17.41
N GLY A 266 14.14 8.04 -16.09
CA GLY A 266 14.85 9.16 -15.46
C GLY A 266 14.07 10.49 -15.42
N GLN A 267 12.79 10.51 -15.78
CA GLN A 267 11.88 11.63 -15.57
C GLN A 267 11.09 11.43 -14.28
N GLU A 268 10.95 12.49 -13.50
CA GLU A 268 10.28 12.50 -12.19
C GLU A 268 8.89 13.12 -12.30
N TYR A 269 7.90 12.43 -11.74
CA TYR A 269 6.51 12.87 -11.68
C TYR A 269 6.03 12.81 -10.22
N PRO A 270 5.71 13.96 -9.59
CA PRO A 270 5.17 13.95 -8.24
C PRO A 270 3.77 13.33 -8.24
N ILE A 271 3.53 12.43 -7.30
CA ILE A 271 2.24 11.76 -7.08
C ILE A 271 1.78 11.97 -5.64
N PHE A 272 0.46 12.01 -5.45
CA PHE A 272 -0.17 12.05 -4.13
C PHE A 272 -0.67 10.65 -3.77
N LEU A 273 -0.37 10.23 -2.54
CA LEU A 273 -0.69 8.92 -1.98
C LEU A 273 -2.08 8.88 -1.31
#